data_AF-A0A961Z3K3-F1
#
_entry.id   AF-A0A961Z3K3-F1
#
_cell.length_a   1.000
_cell.length_b   1.000
_cell.length_c   1.000
_cell.angle_alpha   90.00
_cell.angle_beta   90.00
_cell.angle_gamma   90.00
#
_symmetry.space_group_name_H-M   'P 1'
#
loop_
_entity.id
_entity.type
_entity.pdbx_description
1 polymer ?
#
loop_
_entity_poly.entity_id
_entity_poly.type
_entity_poly.pdbx_seq_one_letter_code
_entity_poly.pdbx_strand_id
1 'polypeptide(L)'
;MTGEPLFDGFQRELAGPLQFAHFQIARDARFRFETTKSRHPAYLFRLSALDMARLGLLMARGGDWCGRRIVSRAWVGESTAQVSLTTRKTGYGYMWWTSDAGVQFRYSFQGRTFSARGARGQYIVVNPAEDLVIAHRVDTDDRSRRVRGRELAALLKAIMAARPGARVTLE
;
A
#
# COMPACT_ATOMS: atom_id res chain seq x y z
N MET A 1 7.46 -15.19 -19.47
CA MET A 1 8.34 -14.32 -18.65
C MET A 1 9.14 -13.45 -19.60
N THR A 2 9.32 -12.17 -19.30
CA THR A 2 9.89 -11.16 -20.22
C THR A 2 11.39 -11.31 -20.48
N GLY A 3 12.10 -12.14 -19.70
CA GLY A 3 13.57 -12.28 -19.77
C GLY A 3 14.33 -11.09 -19.14
N GLU A 4 13.63 -10.01 -18.81
CA GLU A 4 14.18 -8.82 -18.15
C GLU A 4 14.36 -9.06 -16.63
N PRO A 5 15.41 -8.52 -16.00
CA PRO A 5 15.56 -8.60 -14.55
C PRO A 5 14.43 -7.84 -13.84
N LEU A 6 13.98 -8.37 -12.70
CA LEU A 6 12.77 -7.89 -12.01
C LEU A 6 12.81 -6.41 -11.65
N PHE A 7 13.94 -5.89 -11.19
CA PHE A 7 14.03 -4.48 -10.76
C PHE A 7 14.06 -3.51 -11.94
N ASP A 8 14.64 -3.91 -13.06
CA ASP A 8 14.60 -3.17 -14.33
C ASP A 8 13.17 -3.13 -14.87
N GLY A 9 12.47 -4.27 -14.87
CA GLY A 9 11.05 -4.34 -15.23
C GLY A 9 10.18 -3.47 -14.31
N PHE A 10 10.41 -3.50 -13.00
CA PHE A 10 9.72 -2.63 -12.03
C PHE A 10 9.97 -1.14 -12.34
N GLN A 11 11.21 -0.76 -12.63
CA GLN A 11 11.55 0.61 -13.00
C GLN A 11 10.85 1.05 -14.29
N ARG A 12 10.89 0.21 -15.33
CA ARG A 12 10.34 0.51 -16.65
C ARG A 12 8.82 0.55 -16.66
N GLU A 13 8.17 -0.42 -16.04
CA GLU A 13 6.72 -0.62 -16.14
C GLU A 13 5.93 0.12 -15.06
N LEU A 14 6.56 0.42 -13.91
CA LEU A 14 5.86 1.02 -12.77
C LEU A 14 6.53 2.30 -12.26
N ALA A 15 7.76 2.23 -11.75
CA ALA A 15 8.37 3.37 -11.04
C ALA A 15 8.55 4.60 -11.95
N GLY A 16 9.08 4.41 -13.16
CA GLY A 16 9.25 5.46 -14.16
C GLY A 16 7.91 6.07 -14.59
N PRO A 17 6.93 5.27 -15.05
CA PRO A 17 5.60 5.74 -15.38
C PRO A 17 4.87 6.52 -14.27
N LEU A 18 5.00 6.07 -13.02
CA LEU A 18 4.43 6.75 -11.85
C LEU A 18 5.29 7.92 -11.38
N GLN A 19 6.41 8.18 -12.05
CA GLN A 19 7.34 9.27 -11.76
C GLN A 19 7.85 9.21 -10.32
N PHE A 20 8.24 8.02 -9.85
CA PHE A 20 8.80 7.85 -8.51
C PHE A 20 9.94 8.87 -8.29
N ALA A 21 9.81 9.67 -7.25
CA ALA A 21 10.62 10.87 -7.05
C ALA A 21 11.99 10.55 -6.48
N HIS A 22 12.08 9.46 -5.70
CA HIS A 22 13.30 9.15 -4.97
C HIS A 22 13.85 7.77 -5.32
N PHE A 23 13.08 6.88 -5.93
CA PHE A 23 13.50 5.49 -6.14
C PHE A 23 14.69 5.36 -7.08
N GLN A 24 15.72 4.64 -6.62
CA GLN A 24 16.90 4.29 -7.40
C GLN A 24 17.23 2.82 -7.19
N ILE A 25 17.24 2.01 -8.27
CA ILE A 25 17.46 0.55 -8.20
C ILE A 25 18.67 0.20 -7.33
N ALA A 26 19.83 0.81 -7.60
CA ALA A 26 21.08 0.51 -6.91
C ALA A 26 21.05 0.72 -5.39
N ARG A 27 20.19 1.61 -4.89
CA ARG A 27 20.07 1.93 -3.46
C ARG A 27 18.88 1.25 -2.81
N ASP A 28 17.77 1.21 -3.52
CA ASP A 28 16.45 0.96 -2.96
C ASP A 28 15.90 -0.42 -3.30
N ALA A 29 16.57 -1.18 -4.18
CA ALA A 29 16.16 -2.53 -4.57
C ALA A 29 17.28 -3.53 -4.30
N ARG A 30 16.96 -4.65 -3.65
CA ARG A 30 17.93 -5.73 -3.44
C ARG A 30 17.27 -7.09 -3.27
N PHE A 31 17.94 -8.12 -3.74
CA PHE A 31 17.66 -9.49 -3.32
C PHE A 31 18.21 -9.72 -1.92
N ARG A 32 17.47 -10.45 -1.10
CA ARG A 32 17.96 -10.96 0.18
C ARG A 32 17.75 -12.45 0.25
N PHE A 33 18.84 -13.19 0.23
CA PHE A 33 18.83 -14.64 0.38
C PHE A 33 18.82 -15.00 1.87
N GLU A 34 17.91 -15.88 2.25
CA GLU A 34 17.91 -16.57 3.55
C GLU A 34 17.93 -18.07 3.25
N THR A 35 19.06 -18.58 2.76
CA THR A 35 19.20 -19.94 2.21
C THR A 35 18.86 -21.06 3.18
N THR A 36 18.88 -20.79 4.49
CA THR A 36 18.45 -21.72 5.54
C THR A 36 16.92 -21.77 5.72
N LYS A 37 16.19 -20.77 5.23
CA LYS A 37 14.72 -20.64 5.38
C LYS A 37 13.98 -20.78 4.05
N SER A 38 14.60 -20.39 2.94
CA SER A 38 13.96 -20.34 1.63
C SER A 38 14.96 -20.56 0.52
N ARG A 39 14.56 -21.36 -0.47
CA ARG A 39 15.27 -21.52 -1.75
C ARG A 39 15.10 -20.31 -2.70
N HIS A 40 14.17 -19.41 -2.39
CA HIS A 40 13.89 -18.19 -3.16
C HIS A 40 14.31 -16.95 -2.35
N PRO A 41 14.96 -15.95 -2.97
CA PRO A 41 15.27 -14.70 -2.29
C PRO A 41 14.01 -13.90 -1.98
N ALA A 42 14.08 -13.05 -0.96
CA ALA A 42 13.15 -11.94 -0.81
C ALA A 42 13.54 -10.80 -1.75
N TYR A 43 12.54 -10.17 -2.37
CA TYR A 43 12.69 -9.06 -3.31
C TYR A 43 12.33 -7.77 -2.56
N LEU A 44 13.34 -7.08 -2.02
CA LEU A 44 13.12 -5.97 -1.11
C LEU A 44 13.15 -4.64 -1.85
N PHE A 45 12.16 -3.79 -1.55
CA PHE A 45 12.09 -2.40 -1.98
C PHE A 45 12.12 -1.46 -0.78
N ARG A 46 12.87 -0.35 -0.89
CA ARG A 46 12.88 0.77 0.07
C ARG A 46 12.34 2.01 -0.62
N LEU A 47 11.04 2.27 -0.46
CA LEU A 47 10.38 3.39 -1.14
C LEU A 47 10.22 4.60 -0.21
N SER A 48 10.22 5.80 -0.77
CA SER A 48 9.79 7.02 -0.06
C SER A 48 8.31 6.95 0.31
N ALA A 49 7.87 7.71 1.31
CA ALA A 49 6.44 7.77 1.65
C ALA A 49 5.62 8.33 0.46
N LEU A 50 6.19 9.26 -0.30
CA LEU A 50 5.59 9.80 -1.51
C LEU A 50 5.42 8.72 -2.59
N ASP A 51 6.45 7.91 -2.85
CA ASP A 51 6.38 6.86 -3.88
C ASP A 51 5.40 5.73 -3.49
N MET A 52 5.33 5.40 -2.19
CA MET A 52 4.29 4.55 -1.64
C MET A 52 2.89 5.13 -1.85
N ALA A 53 2.71 6.44 -1.62
CA ALA A 53 1.44 7.11 -1.82
C ALA A 53 1.03 7.15 -3.30
N ARG A 54 1.99 7.32 -4.23
CA ARG A 54 1.73 7.24 -5.67
C ARG A 54 1.24 5.86 -6.10
N LEU A 55 1.83 4.79 -5.55
CA LEU A 55 1.33 3.43 -5.78
C LEU A 55 -0.10 3.27 -5.23
N GLY A 56 -0.37 3.76 -4.03
CA GLY A 56 -1.72 3.76 -3.46
C GLY A 56 -2.72 4.53 -4.32
N LEU A 57 -2.33 5.70 -4.84
CA LEU A 57 -3.15 6.56 -5.69
C LEU A 57 -3.43 5.91 -7.05
N LEU A 58 -2.43 5.28 -7.68
CA LEU A 58 -2.63 4.48 -8.89
C LEU A 58 -3.75 3.46 -8.69
N MET A 59 -3.69 2.70 -7.58
CA MET A 59 -4.71 1.70 -7.26
C MET A 59 -6.06 2.33 -6.94
N ALA A 60 -6.09 3.43 -6.20
CA ALA A 60 -7.32 4.19 -5.90
C ALA A 60 -8.02 4.67 -7.18
N ARG A 61 -7.25 5.02 -8.21
CA ARG A 61 -7.74 5.49 -9.52
C ARG A 61 -7.92 4.37 -10.55
N GLY A 62 -7.99 3.12 -10.11
CA GLY A 62 -8.28 1.99 -11.00
C GLY A 62 -7.17 1.70 -12.02
N GLY A 63 -5.93 2.03 -11.65
CA GLY A 63 -4.74 1.82 -12.47
C GLY A 63 -4.45 2.92 -13.49
N ASP A 64 -5.21 4.02 -13.43
CA ASP A 64 -4.96 5.22 -14.22
C ASP A 64 -4.01 6.18 -13.49
N TRP A 65 -3.01 6.68 -14.21
CA TRP A 65 -2.08 7.70 -13.75
C TRP A 65 -2.09 8.87 -14.73
N CYS A 66 -2.72 9.98 -14.34
CA CYS A 66 -2.83 11.20 -15.16
C CYS A 66 -3.35 10.95 -16.59
N GLY A 67 -4.39 10.12 -16.73
CA GLY A 67 -4.99 9.78 -18.02
C GLY A 67 -4.29 8.65 -18.77
N ARG A 68 -3.21 8.10 -18.22
CA ARG A 68 -2.50 6.94 -18.77
C ARG A 68 -2.76 5.71 -17.93
N ARG A 69 -3.33 4.66 -18.56
CA ARG A 69 -3.53 3.37 -17.90
C ARG A 69 -2.19 2.63 -17.72
N ILE A 70 -1.73 2.49 -16.49
CA ILE A 70 -0.51 1.73 -16.16
C ILE A 70 -0.87 0.29 -15.79
N VAL A 71 -1.95 0.12 -15.03
CA VAL A 71 -2.47 -1.18 -14.60
C VAL A 71 -3.92 -1.29 -15.07
N SER A 72 -4.36 -2.43 -15.57
CA SER A 72 -5.74 -2.55 -16.04
C SER A 72 -6.74 -2.38 -14.89
N ARG A 73 -7.88 -1.74 -15.16
CA ARG A 73 -8.95 -1.58 -14.16
C ARG A 73 -9.45 -2.93 -13.65
N ALA A 74 -9.52 -3.92 -14.55
CA ALA A 74 -9.88 -5.29 -14.22
C ALA A 74 -8.90 -5.88 -13.19
N TRP A 75 -7.59 -5.74 -13.42
CA TRP A 75 -6.57 -6.21 -12.49
C TRP A 75 -6.63 -5.48 -11.15
N VAL A 76 -6.87 -4.16 -11.12
CA VAL A 76 -7.06 -3.45 -9.85
C VAL A 76 -8.26 -4.01 -9.08
N GLY A 77 -9.40 -4.23 -9.75
CA GLY A 77 -10.59 -4.81 -9.12
C GLY A 77 -10.34 -6.19 -8.56
N GLU A 78 -9.74 -7.06 -9.36
CA GLU A 78 -9.41 -8.45 -9.03
C GLU A 78 -8.35 -8.54 -7.92
N SER A 79 -7.23 -7.83 -8.07
CA SER A 79 -6.10 -7.87 -7.13
C SER A 79 -6.43 -7.36 -5.75
N THR A 80 -7.46 -6.52 -5.63
CA THR A 80 -7.91 -5.97 -4.35
C THR A 80 -9.13 -6.69 -3.79
N ALA A 81 -9.70 -7.69 -4.48
CA ALA A 81 -10.92 -8.41 -4.06
C ALA A 81 -10.63 -9.35 -2.89
N GLN A 82 -11.67 -9.72 -2.12
CA GLN A 82 -11.53 -10.78 -1.12
C GLN A 82 -11.43 -12.13 -1.85
N VAL A 83 -10.20 -12.62 -2.04
CA VAL A 83 -9.96 -13.97 -2.58
C VAL A 83 -10.01 -15.02 -1.47
N SER A 84 -9.52 -14.65 -0.28
CA SER A 84 -9.68 -15.45 0.93
C SER A 84 -10.16 -14.60 2.09
N LEU A 85 -10.84 -15.25 3.04
CA LEU A 85 -11.33 -14.62 4.26
C LEU A 85 -10.42 -14.99 5.43
N THR A 86 -10.12 -13.98 6.25
CA THR A 86 -9.48 -14.17 7.54
C THR A 86 -10.55 -14.40 8.61
N THR A 87 -10.15 -14.96 9.75
CA THR A 87 -11.03 -15.16 10.92
C THR A 87 -11.63 -13.86 11.48
N ARG A 88 -11.12 -12.69 11.07
CA ARG A 88 -11.57 -11.37 11.55
C ARG A 88 -12.50 -10.65 10.56
N LYS A 89 -13.11 -11.36 9.61
CA LYS A 89 -13.96 -10.78 8.55
C LYS A 89 -13.27 -9.72 7.67
N THR A 90 -11.95 -9.60 7.77
CA THR A 90 -11.10 -9.01 6.73
C THR A 90 -10.73 -10.08 5.72
N GLY A 91 -10.38 -9.68 4.50
CA GLY A 91 -9.94 -10.59 3.45
C GLY A 91 -8.49 -10.38 3.08
N TYR A 92 -8.06 -11.23 2.16
CA TYR A 92 -6.80 -11.09 1.46
C TYR A 92 -7.04 -11.35 -0.03
N GLY A 93 -6.54 -10.45 -0.86
CA GLY A 93 -6.57 -10.55 -2.32
C GLY A 93 -5.17 -10.38 -2.83
N TYR A 94 -4.61 -11.42 -3.43
CA TYR A 94 -3.25 -11.40 -4.00
C TYR A 94 -2.17 -10.88 -3.03
N MET A 95 -1.83 -9.59 -3.06
CA MET A 95 -0.82 -8.96 -2.19
C MET A 95 -1.40 -7.86 -1.29
N TRP A 96 -2.72 -7.82 -1.16
CA TRP A 96 -3.48 -6.80 -0.44
C TRP A 96 -4.30 -7.40 0.69
N TRP A 97 -4.29 -6.74 1.84
CA TRP A 97 -5.27 -6.93 2.91
C TRP A 97 -6.53 -6.14 2.59
N THR A 98 -7.69 -6.78 2.60
CA THR A 98 -8.92 -6.22 2.01
C THR A 98 -10.05 -6.21 3.03
N SER A 99 -10.99 -5.27 2.91
CA SER A 99 -12.21 -5.24 3.71
C SER A 99 -13.31 -4.54 2.93
N ASP A 100 -14.32 -5.30 2.51
CA ASP A 100 -15.46 -4.74 1.76
C ASP A 100 -16.35 -3.89 2.67
N ALA A 101 -16.42 -4.23 3.96
CA ALA A 101 -17.09 -3.45 4.99
C ALA A 101 -16.27 -2.26 5.52
N GLY A 102 -15.07 -2.01 4.97
CA GLY A 102 -14.25 -0.85 5.36
C GLY A 102 -13.62 -0.94 6.75
N VAL A 103 -13.60 -2.10 7.40
CA VAL A 103 -13.04 -2.26 8.75
C VAL A 103 -11.59 -2.73 8.68
N GLN A 104 -10.64 -1.83 8.92
CA GLN A 104 -9.21 -2.17 9.03
C GLN A 104 -8.54 -1.38 10.16
N PHE A 105 -7.48 -1.94 10.75
CA PHE A 105 -6.70 -1.27 11.80
C PHE A 105 -7.49 -0.85 13.06
N ARG A 106 -8.71 -1.35 13.29
CA ARG A 106 -9.65 -0.86 14.34
C ARG A 106 -10.23 0.53 14.00
N TYR A 107 -10.29 0.85 12.73
CA TYR A 107 -10.97 2.01 12.16
C TYR A 107 -12.00 1.54 11.13
N SER A 108 -13.12 2.26 11.05
CA SER A 108 -14.18 2.00 10.07
C SER A 108 -14.16 3.12 9.04
N PHE A 109 -13.71 2.78 7.84
CA PHE A 109 -13.72 3.66 6.68
C PHE A 109 -15.10 3.61 6.00
N GLN A 110 -15.42 4.58 5.15
CA GLN A 110 -16.60 4.49 4.30
C GLN A 110 -16.33 3.55 3.12
N GLY A 111 -17.16 2.53 2.94
CA GLY A 111 -17.01 1.56 1.84
C GLY A 111 -15.71 0.76 1.92
N ARG A 112 -15.35 0.14 0.79
CA ARG A 112 -14.26 -0.83 0.71
C ARG A 112 -12.88 -0.19 0.91
N THR A 113 -12.06 -0.85 1.73
CA THR A 113 -10.66 -0.47 1.99
C THR A 113 -9.72 -1.62 1.69
N PHE A 114 -8.55 -1.31 1.15
CA PHE A 114 -7.45 -2.28 1.01
C PHE A 114 -6.11 -1.68 1.45
N SER A 115 -5.17 -2.55 1.86
CA SER A 115 -3.86 -2.11 2.31
C SER A 115 -2.73 -3.10 2.04
N ALA A 116 -1.55 -2.57 1.72
CA ALA A 116 -0.30 -3.31 1.76
C ALA A 116 0.33 -3.11 3.13
N ARG A 117 0.79 -4.19 3.76
CA ARG A 117 1.31 -4.16 5.14
C ARG A 117 2.67 -4.84 5.21
N GLY A 118 3.66 -4.10 5.68
CA GLY A 118 5.00 -4.58 5.96
C GLY A 118 5.27 -4.64 7.46
N ALA A 119 6.33 -5.37 7.81
CA ALA A 119 6.76 -5.53 9.18
C ALA A 119 6.94 -4.17 9.88
N ARG A 120 6.61 -4.13 11.17
CA ARG A 120 6.84 -2.96 12.07
C ARG A 120 6.01 -1.70 11.76
N GLY A 121 5.09 -1.75 10.80
CA GLY A 121 4.18 -0.63 10.54
C GLY A 121 4.45 0.10 9.23
N GLN A 122 4.98 -0.58 8.22
CA GLN A 122 4.98 -0.05 6.85
C GLN A 122 3.58 -0.25 6.27
N TYR A 123 2.89 0.81 5.88
CA TYR A 123 1.53 0.72 5.37
C TYR A 123 1.32 1.56 4.12
N ILE A 124 0.59 0.99 3.16
CA ILE A 124 -0.16 1.73 2.15
C ILE A 124 -1.62 1.41 2.42
N VAL A 125 -2.44 2.39 2.79
CA VAL A 125 -3.89 2.24 3.00
C VAL A 125 -4.60 3.01 1.91
N VAL A 126 -5.57 2.37 1.26
CA VAL A 126 -6.34 2.96 0.18
C VAL A 126 -7.83 2.78 0.47
N ASN A 127 -8.56 3.89 0.48
CA ASN A 127 -10.01 3.92 0.50
C ASN A 127 -10.50 4.83 -0.64
N PRO A 128 -11.02 4.26 -1.74
CA PRO A 128 -11.49 5.07 -2.87
C PRO A 128 -12.75 5.89 -2.58
N ALA A 129 -13.65 5.41 -1.71
CA ALA A 129 -14.92 6.09 -1.42
C ALA A 129 -14.70 7.42 -0.68
N GLU A 130 -13.67 7.48 0.15
CA GLU A 130 -13.22 8.67 0.85
C GLU A 130 -12.12 9.41 0.07
N ASP A 131 -11.76 9.02 -1.15
CA ASP A 131 -10.61 9.59 -1.89
C ASP A 131 -9.35 9.73 -1.02
N LEU A 132 -9.00 8.63 -0.32
CA LEU A 132 -7.96 8.62 0.70
C LEU A 132 -6.86 7.61 0.35
N VAL A 133 -5.61 8.09 0.42
CA VAL A 133 -4.41 7.26 0.41
C VAL A 133 -3.52 7.67 1.57
N ILE A 134 -3.06 6.70 2.35
CA ILE A 134 -2.11 6.91 3.44
C ILE A 134 -0.90 6.03 3.20
N ALA A 135 0.26 6.68 3.09
CA ALA A 135 1.55 6.02 3.15
C ALA A 135 2.17 6.27 4.52
N HIS A 136 2.45 5.20 5.26
CA HIS A 136 3.12 5.27 6.55
C HIS A 136 4.39 4.45 6.50
N ARG A 137 5.51 5.07 6.91
CA ARG A 137 6.80 4.40 7.03
C ARG A 137 7.30 4.48 8.46
N VAL A 138 8.01 3.43 8.85
CA VAL A 138 8.91 3.47 10.01
C VAL A 138 10.34 3.39 9.55
N ASP A 139 11.25 3.95 10.33
CA ASP A 139 12.68 3.78 10.09
C ASP A 139 13.03 2.28 10.14
N THR A 140 13.57 1.76 9.05
CA THR A 140 13.97 0.36 8.93
C THR A 140 15.38 0.10 9.43
N ASP A 141 16.17 1.14 9.64
CA ASP A 141 17.54 1.06 10.14
C ASP A 141 17.53 0.98 11.68
N ASP A 142 16.59 1.67 12.33
CA ASP A 142 16.31 1.53 13.76
C ASP A 142 15.32 0.39 14.04
N ARG A 143 15.87 -0.78 14.40
CA ARG A 143 15.10 -1.96 14.79
C ARG A 143 14.44 -1.89 16.17
N SER A 144 14.37 -0.74 16.83
CA SER A 144 13.50 -0.51 17.99
C SER A 144 12.14 0.09 17.58
N ARG A 145 12.10 0.85 16.48
CA ARG A 145 10.91 1.60 16.03
C ARG A 145 9.81 0.69 15.49
N ARG A 146 8.56 1.02 15.79
CA ARG A 146 7.38 0.32 15.29
C ARG A 146 6.13 1.16 15.49
N VAL A 147 5.20 1.04 14.56
CA VAL A 147 3.82 1.50 14.70
C VAL A 147 2.89 0.30 14.59
N ARG A 148 1.97 0.18 15.55
CA ARG A 148 0.94 -0.85 15.61
C ARG A 148 -0.35 -0.32 15.00
N GLY A 149 -1.24 -1.23 14.60
CA GLY A 149 -2.53 -0.87 14.01
C GLY A 149 -3.36 0.09 14.87
N ARG A 150 -3.31 -0.01 16.21
CA ARG A 150 -4.01 0.92 17.12
C ARG A 150 -3.47 2.35 17.08
N GLU A 151 -2.16 2.51 16.89
CA GLU A 151 -1.50 3.82 16.82
C GLU A 151 -1.81 4.46 15.46
N LEU A 152 -1.80 3.65 14.39
CA LEU A 152 -2.29 4.07 13.08
C LEU A 152 -3.77 4.48 13.14
N ALA A 153 -4.61 3.75 13.88
CA ALA A 153 -6.03 4.10 14.06
C ALA A 153 -6.23 5.46 14.73
N ALA A 154 -5.40 5.79 15.73
CA ALA A 154 -5.44 7.10 16.38
C ALA A 154 -5.05 8.21 15.39
N LEU A 155 -3.99 7.99 14.60
CA LEU A 155 -3.58 8.91 13.54
C LEU A 155 -4.67 9.07 12.46
N LEU A 156 -5.31 7.97 12.04
CA LEU A 156 -6.41 7.98 11.08
C LEU A 156 -7.57 8.85 11.56
N LYS A 157 -7.97 8.71 12.83
CA LYS A 157 -9.02 9.54 13.42
C LYS A 157 -8.65 11.03 13.38
N ALA A 158 -7.41 11.38 13.73
CA ALA A 158 -6.95 12.77 13.69
C ALA A 158 -6.92 13.34 12.27
N ILE A 159 -6.41 12.58 11.29
CA ILE A 159 -6.39 12.97 9.87
C ILE A 159 -7.81 13.22 9.36
N MET A 160 -8.73 12.30 9.65
CA MET A 160 -10.11 12.39 9.16
C MET A 160 -10.89 13.53 9.82
N ALA A 161 -10.65 13.81 11.10
CA ALA A 161 -11.23 14.96 11.79
C ALA A 161 -10.71 16.30 11.25
N ALA A 162 -9.44 16.35 10.82
CA ALA A 162 -8.82 17.56 10.26
C ALA A 162 -9.09 17.76 8.77
N ARG A 163 -9.76 16.82 8.10
CA ARG A 163 -9.98 16.87 6.66
C ARG A 163 -10.89 18.04 6.27
N PRO A 164 -10.49 18.90 5.30
CA PRO A 164 -11.38 19.93 4.78
C PRO A 164 -12.69 19.33 4.26
N GLY A 165 -13.82 19.84 4.74
CA GLY A 165 -15.16 19.34 4.38
C GLY A 165 -15.72 18.24 5.29
N ALA A 166 -14.99 17.79 6.32
CA ALA A 166 -15.59 17.02 7.41
C ALA A 166 -16.61 17.92 8.12
N ARG A 167 -17.90 17.55 8.09
CA ARG A 167 -18.92 18.24 8.87
C ARG A 167 -18.53 18.10 10.35
N VAL A 168 -18.12 19.20 10.96
CA VAL A 168 -18.10 19.30 12.42
C VAL A 168 -19.55 19.31 12.85
N THR A 169 -20.08 18.14 13.22
CA THR A 169 -21.30 18.11 14.04
C THR A 169 -20.87 18.62 15.42
N LEU A 170 -21.15 19.90 15.65
CA LEU A 170 -21.21 20.46 16.99
C LEU A 170 -22.48 19.87 17.63
N GLU A 171 -22.30 19.03 18.65
CA GLU A 171 -23.31 18.84 19.69
C GLU A 171 -23.17 19.97 20.73
#